data_AF-A0A4V2G375-F1
#
_entry.id   AF-A0A4V2G375-F1
#
_cell.length_a   1.000
_cell.length_b   1.000
_cell.length_c   1.000
_cell.angle_alpha   90.00
_cell.angle_beta   90.00
_cell.angle_gamma   90.00
#
_symmetry.space_group_name_H-M   'P 1'
#
loop_
_entity.id
_entity.type
_entity.pdbx_description
1 polymer ?
#
loop_
_entity_poly.entity_id
_entity_poly.type
_entity_poly.pdbx_seq_one_letter_code
_entity_poly.pdbx_strand_id
1 'polypeptide(L)'
;MPARNVARPGDLTGRTKAALSKEHAEELKARENEIALINAAVAEEKDNTVVEVKPRDLSAPPEPAPIEVADAVEVEVPMREFRVNTSIEQMTFGHGNHFDFEEGVRYKAPKALYDHLDSLGYIWH
;
A
#
# COMPACT_ATOMS: atom_id res chain seq x y z
N MET A 1 -30.73 -13.55 35.77
CA MET A 1 -29.58 -12.79 36.33
C MET A 1 -28.36 -13.69 36.33
N PRO A 2 -27.21 -13.30 35.76
CA PRO A 2 -26.01 -14.13 35.81
C PRO A 2 -25.47 -14.20 37.24
N ALA A 3 -25.09 -15.40 37.69
CA ALA A 3 -24.56 -15.61 39.03
C ALA A 3 -23.22 -14.88 39.21
N ARG A 4 -23.10 -14.09 40.29
CA ARG A 4 -21.85 -13.46 40.71
C ARG A 4 -20.85 -14.56 41.10
N ASN A 5 -19.87 -14.83 40.24
CA ASN A 5 -18.79 -15.77 40.55
C ASN A 5 -17.84 -15.11 41.56
N VAL A 6 -18.14 -15.26 42.85
CA VAL A 6 -17.28 -14.77 43.93
C VAL A 6 -16.08 -15.71 44.03
N ALA A 7 -14.88 -15.19 43.77
CA ALA A 7 -13.64 -15.97 43.81
C ALA A 7 -13.49 -16.64 45.17
N ARG A 8 -13.48 -17.98 45.17
CA ARG A 8 -13.34 -18.76 46.41
C ARG A 8 -11.89 -18.66 46.91
N PRO A 9 -11.64 -18.58 48.23
CA PRO A 9 -10.29 -18.35 48.77
C PRO A 9 -9.21 -19.38 48.37
N GLY A 10 -9.61 -20.59 47.97
CA GLY A 10 -8.71 -21.66 47.52
C GLY A 10 -8.68 -21.90 46.00
N ASP A 11 -9.36 -21.09 45.19
CA ASP A 11 -9.35 -21.26 43.74
C ASP A 11 -8.10 -20.62 43.11
N LEU A 12 -7.04 -21.44 43.01
CA LEU A 12 -5.78 -21.08 42.38
C LEU A 12 -5.95 -20.85 40.87
N THR A 13 -6.80 -21.64 40.21
CA THR A 13 -7.11 -21.58 38.78
C THR A 13 -7.73 -20.25 38.36
N GLY A 14 -8.65 -19.72 39.16
CA GLY A 14 -9.25 -18.39 38.90
C GLY A 14 -8.23 -17.26 39.01
N ARG A 15 -7.30 -17.35 39.96
CA ARG A 15 -6.24 -16.35 40.18
C ARG A 15 -5.19 -16.40 39.09
N THR A 16 -4.74 -17.58 38.68
CA THR A 16 -3.77 -17.73 37.57
C THR A 16 -4.39 -17.28 36.26
N LYS A 17 -5.66 -17.61 36.00
CA LYS A 17 -6.38 -17.10 34.82
C LYS A 17 -6.46 -15.58 34.83
N ALA A 18 -6.75 -14.96 35.97
CA ALA A 18 -6.80 -13.51 36.09
C ALA A 18 -5.41 -12.87 35.88
N ALA A 19 -4.33 -13.48 36.39
CA ALA A 19 -2.97 -13.01 36.18
C ALA A 19 -2.56 -13.10 34.70
N LEU A 20 -2.70 -14.27 34.08
CA LEU A 20 -2.39 -14.48 32.65
C LEU A 20 -3.23 -13.57 31.75
N SER A 21 -4.50 -13.34 32.07
CA SER A 21 -5.35 -12.43 31.29
C SER A 21 -4.89 -10.99 31.34
N LYS A 22 -4.27 -10.56 32.45
CA LYS A 22 -3.71 -9.21 32.58
C LYS A 22 -2.40 -9.10 31.81
N GLU A 23 -1.52 -10.09 31.96
CA GLU A 23 -0.23 -10.14 31.24
C GLU A 23 -0.45 -10.11 29.72
N HIS A 24 -1.35 -10.96 29.19
CA HIS A 24 -1.66 -10.94 27.77
C HIS A 24 -2.36 -9.65 27.32
N ALA A 25 -3.20 -9.04 28.16
CA ALA A 25 -3.81 -7.76 27.81
C ALA A 25 -2.78 -6.62 27.74
N GLU A 26 -1.73 -6.67 28.56
CA GLU A 26 -0.61 -5.72 28.50
C GLU A 26 0.26 -5.96 27.27
N GLU A 27 0.57 -7.23 26.96
CA GLU A 27 1.33 -7.62 25.76
C GLU A 27 0.62 -7.21 24.46
N LEU A 28 -0.70 -7.47 24.38
CA LEU A 28 -1.50 -7.07 23.21
C LEU A 28 -1.51 -5.56 23.03
N LYS A 29 -1.65 -4.79 24.12
CA LYS A 29 -1.58 -3.32 24.06
C LYS A 29 -0.20 -2.83 23.65
N ALA A 30 0.87 -3.45 24.14
CA ALA A 30 2.23 -3.09 23.73
C ALA A 30 2.42 -3.30 22.23
N ARG A 31 1.96 -4.44 21.71
CA ARG A 31 2.04 -4.76 20.27
C ARG A 31 1.16 -3.84 19.42
N GLU A 32 -0.04 -3.49 19.89
CA GLU A 32 -0.90 -2.51 19.22
C GLU A 32 -0.21 -1.15 19.11
N ASN A 33 0.48 -0.69 20.16
CA ASN A 33 1.22 0.56 20.13
C ASN A 33 2.40 0.53 19.14
N GLU A 34 3.13 -0.59 19.06
CA GLU A 34 4.22 -0.76 18.09
C GLU A 34 3.70 -0.69 16.65
N ILE A 35 2.61 -1.41 16.36
CA ILE A 35 1.97 -1.38 15.04
C ILE A 35 1.46 0.03 14.70
N ALA A 36 0.88 0.73 15.67
CA ALA A 36 0.40 2.09 15.46
C ALA A 36 1.54 3.06 15.09
N LEU A 37 2.70 2.93 15.75
CA LEU A 37 3.88 3.76 15.45
C LEU A 37 4.46 3.45 14.06
N ILE A 38 4.53 2.17 13.68
CA ILE A 38 4.97 1.76 12.33
C ILE A 38 4.02 2.30 11.27
N ASN A 39 2.71 2.18 11.48
CA ASN A 39 1.71 2.68 10.52
C ASN A 39 1.77 4.20 10.37
N ALA A 40 2.01 4.93 11.47
CA ALA A 40 2.20 6.37 11.42
C ALA A 40 3.44 6.76 10.61
N ALA A 41 4.57 6.07 10.82
CA ALA A 41 5.80 6.30 10.06
C ALA A 41 5.61 6.01 8.55
N VAL A 42 4.95 4.89 8.22
CA VAL A 42 4.65 4.54 6.81
C VAL A 42 3.71 5.56 6.17
N ALA A 43 2.73 6.08 6.90
CA ALA A 43 1.84 7.13 6.40
C ALA A 43 2.61 8.42 6.09
N GLU A 44 3.52 8.83 6.98
CA GLU A 44 4.38 10.01 6.74
C GLU A 44 5.34 9.82 5.56
N GLU A 45 5.90 8.61 5.38
CA GLU A 45 6.72 8.30 4.21
C GLU A 45 5.91 8.35 2.91
N LYS A 46 4.69 7.81 2.91
CA LYS A 46 3.78 7.85 1.76
C LYS A 46 3.35 9.26 1.38
N ASP A 47 3.15 10.14 2.36
CA ASP A 47 2.76 11.53 2.10
C ASP A 47 3.93 12.38 1.55
N ASN A 48 5.17 12.08 1.95
CA ASN A 48 6.36 12.84 1.55
C ASN A 48 7.05 12.33 0.28
N THR A 49 6.83 11.07 -0.12
CA THR A 49 7.48 10.49 -1.30
C THR A 49 6.58 10.62 -2.54
N VAL A 50 7.00 11.48 -3.48
CA VAL A 50 6.46 11.48 -4.84
C VAL A 50 7.16 10.36 -5.60
N VAL A 51 6.44 9.27 -5.88
CA VAL A 51 7.00 8.12 -6.60
C VAL A 51 6.87 8.38 -8.10
N GLU A 52 8.00 8.43 -8.80
CA GLU A 52 8.00 8.44 -10.27
C GLU A 52 7.49 7.09 -10.79
N VAL A 53 6.47 7.13 -11.65
CA VAL A 53 5.89 5.92 -12.26
C VAL A 53 6.89 5.36 -13.27
N LYS A 54 7.67 4.36 -12.86
CA LYS A 54 8.49 3.56 -13.78
C LYS A 54 7.72 2.30 -14.15
N PRO A 55 7.64 1.93 -15.44
CA PRO A 55 7.06 0.66 -15.83
C PRO A 55 7.86 -0.47 -15.17
N ARG A 56 7.15 -1.44 -14.60
CA ARG A 56 7.78 -2.60 -13.99
C ARG A 56 8.17 -3.57 -15.11
N ASP A 57 9.44 -3.55 -15.52
CA ASP A 57 9.98 -4.52 -16.48
C ASP A 57 9.92 -5.94 -15.89
N LEU A 58 8.82 -6.65 -16.14
CA LEU A 58 8.67 -8.08 -15.82
C LEU A 58 9.30 -8.98 -16.90
N SER A 59 10.07 -8.41 -17.82
CA SER A 59 10.68 -9.12 -18.94
C SER A 59 12.18 -8.81 -18.97
N ALA A 60 12.97 -9.68 -18.35
CA ALA A 60 14.33 -9.92 -18.80
C ALA A 60 14.35 -11.23 -19.61
N PRO A 61 14.28 -11.17 -20.95
CA PRO A 61 14.78 -12.22 -21.83
C PRO A 61 16.09 -11.75 -22.50
N PRO A 62 17.04 -12.66 -22.75
CA PRO A 62 18.34 -12.33 -23.34
C PRO A 62 18.19 -11.67 -24.72
N GLU A 63 19.06 -10.69 -24.99
CA GLU A 63 19.15 -9.89 -26.22
C GLU A 63 18.77 -10.67 -27.50
N PRO A 64 17.68 -10.29 -28.19
CA PRO A 64 17.51 -10.59 -29.60
C PRO A 64 17.88 -9.36 -30.45
N ALA A 65 18.77 -9.61 -31.42
CA ALA A 65 19.22 -8.83 -32.58
C ALA A 65 18.59 -7.43 -32.88
N PRO A 66 19.37 -6.48 -33.43
CA PRO A 66 18.90 -5.12 -33.69
C PRO A 66 17.80 -5.12 -34.76
N ILE A 67 16.57 -4.89 -34.32
CA ILE A 67 15.45 -4.54 -35.18
C ILE A 67 15.52 -3.01 -35.30
N GLU A 68 15.76 -2.51 -36.51
CA GLU A 68 15.64 -1.08 -36.82
C GLU A 68 14.17 -0.66 -36.63
N VAL A 69 13.84 -0.19 -35.43
CA VAL A 69 12.56 0.46 -35.15
C VAL A 69 12.73 1.92 -35.54
N ALA A 70 12.06 2.28 -36.63
CA ALA A 70 11.95 3.63 -37.14
C ALA A 70 11.56 4.62 -36.04
N ASP A 71 12.29 5.73 -36.01
CA ASP A 71 12.00 7.01 -35.35
C ASP A 71 11.33 6.92 -33.97
N ALA A 72 12.17 7.01 -32.94
CA ALA A 72 11.76 7.46 -31.62
C ALA A 72 11.08 8.83 -31.76
N VAL A 73 9.75 8.84 -31.77
CA VAL A 73 8.98 10.05 -31.59
C VAL A 73 9.21 10.49 -30.15
N GLU A 74 10.14 11.42 -29.94
CA GLU A 74 10.27 12.20 -28.71
C GLU A 74 9.00 13.04 -28.55
N VAL A 75 7.93 12.42 -28.06
CA VAL A 75 6.78 13.16 -27.56
C VAL A 75 7.25 13.71 -26.21
N GLU A 76 7.48 15.02 -26.12
CA GLU A 76 7.52 15.72 -24.83
C GLU A 76 6.16 15.51 -24.15
N VAL A 77 5.99 14.38 -23.45
CA VAL A 77 4.70 14.06 -22.85
C VAL A 77 4.59 14.90 -21.59
N PRO A 78 3.62 15.82 -21.50
CA PRO A 78 3.44 16.60 -20.29
C PRO A 78 3.16 15.65 -19.13
N MET A 79 4.09 15.59 -18.18
CA MET A 79 3.93 14.81 -16.96
C MET A 79 3.04 15.58 -15.99
N ARG A 80 2.04 14.89 -15.42
CA ARG A 80 1.12 15.46 -14.43
C ARG A 80 1.23 14.66 -13.14
N GLU A 81 1.22 15.38 -12.02
CA GLU A 81 1.18 14.80 -10.69
C GLU A 81 -0.27 14.58 -10.25
N PHE A 82 -0.56 13.44 -9.65
CA PHE A 82 -1.89 13.07 -9.20
C PHE A 82 -1.84 12.07 -8.04
N ARG A 83 -2.93 12.00 -7.28
CA ARG A 83 -3.08 11.04 -6.18
C ARG A 83 -4.12 9.98 -6.56
N VAL A 84 -3.80 8.73 -6.28
CA VAL A 84 -4.64 7.59 -6.62
C VAL A 84 -5.65 7.29 -5.50
N ASN A 85 -6.89 6.98 -5.88
CA ASN A 85 -8.02 6.68 -4.99
C ASN A 85 -8.12 5.21 -4.57
N THR A 86 -7.62 4.30 -5.41
CA THR A 86 -7.79 2.86 -5.19
C THR A 86 -6.52 2.15 -5.63
N SER A 87 -6.11 1.12 -4.89
CA SER A 87 -4.97 0.30 -5.30
C SER A 87 -5.28 -0.42 -6.61
N ILE A 88 -4.44 -0.24 -7.62
CA ILE A 88 -4.55 -0.91 -8.92
C ILE A 88 -3.29 -1.74 -9.13
N GLU A 89 -3.45 -3.06 -9.20
CA GLU A 89 -2.35 -3.98 -9.50
C GLU A 89 -2.36 -4.34 -10.99
N GLN A 90 -1.18 -4.43 -11.61
CA GLN A 90 -0.97 -4.85 -13.00
C GLN A 90 -1.78 -4.08 -14.06
N MET A 91 -1.97 -2.77 -13.88
CA MET A 91 -2.64 -1.94 -14.90
C MET A 91 -1.80 -1.91 -16.17
N THR A 92 -2.37 -2.40 -17.28
CA THR A 92 -1.70 -2.31 -18.59
C THR A 92 -2.11 -1.01 -19.27
N PHE A 93 -1.14 -0.16 -19.60
CA PHE A 93 -1.40 1.05 -20.37
C PHE A 93 -0.39 1.19 -21.50
N GLY A 94 -0.88 1.07 -22.75
CA GLY A 94 -0.02 0.93 -23.93
C GLY A 94 0.46 -0.50 -24.15
N HIS A 95 1.33 -0.70 -25.14
CA HIS A 95 1.86 -2.01 -25.48
C HIS A 95 3.01 -2.39 -24.53
N GLY A 96 2.84 -3.45 -23.73
CA GLY A 96 3.90 -4.04 -22.91
C GLY A 96 4.21 -3.33 -21.58
N ASN A 97 3.56 -2.21 -21.25
CA ASN A 97 3.80 -1.49 -19.99
C ASN A 97 2.77 -1.88 -18.93
N HIS A 98 3.25 -2.33 -17.78
CA HIS A 98 2.45 -2.62 -16.60
C HIS A 98 2.79 -1.63 -15.47
N PHE A 99 1.75 -1.13 -14.81
CA PHE A 99 1.84 -0.15 -13.74
C PHE A 99 1.10 -0.66 -12.50
N ASP A 100 1.76 -0.57 -11.36
CA ASP A 100 1.18 -0.84 -10.05
C ASP A 100 0.99 0.50 -9.33
N PHE A 101 -0.24 0.78 -8.87
CA PHE A 101 -0.59 1.99 -8.14
C PHE A 101 -1.13 1.64 -6.76
N GLU A 102 -0.62 2.32 -5.73
CA GLU A 102 -1.16 2.22 -4.37
C GLU A 102 -2.15 3.34 -4.08
N GLU A 103 -3.19 3.01 -3.33
CA GLU A 103 -4.16 4.00 -2.82
C GLU A 103 -3.46 5.03 -1.93
N GLY A 104 -3.81 6.30 -2.12
CA GLY A 104 -3.33 7.40 -1.30
C GLY A 104 -1.92 7.90 -1.64
N VAL A 105 -1.22 7.27 -2.58
CA VAL A 105 0.14 7.68 -3.01
C VAL A 105 0.06 8.70 -4.15
N ARG A 106 1.00 9.67 -4.14
CA ARG A 106 1.16 10.66 -5.21
C ARG A 106 2.13 10.14 -6.26
N TYR A 107 1.67 10.14 -7.51
CA TYR A 107 2.41 9.67 -8.66
C TYR A 107 2.55 10.76 -9.71
N LYS A 108 3.64 10.71 -10.46
CA LYS A 108 3.86 11.57 -11.64
C LYS A 108 3.85 10.69 -12.89
N ALA A 109 2.91 10.92 -13.79
CA ALA A 109 2.79 10.14 -15.02
C ALA A 109 2.42 11.00 -16.25
N PRO A 110 2.59 10.46 -17.46
CA PRO A 110 2.18 11.11 -18.69
C PRO A 110 0.71 11.54 -18.68
N LYS A 111 0.39 12.70 -19.27
CA LYS A 111 -0.99 13.21 -19.35
C LYS A 111 -1.99 12.19 -19.92
N ALA A 112 -1.60 11.40 -20.91
CA ALA A 112 -2.47 10.37 -21.48
C ALA A 112 -2.86 9.28 -20.44
N LEU A 113 -1.94 8.92 -19.55
CA LEU A 113 -2.19 7.98 -18.46
C LEU A 113 -3.02 8.62 -17.35
N TYR A 114 -2.77 9.90 -17.05
CA TYR A 114 -3.60 10.70 -16.14
C TYR A 114 -5.05 10.78 -16.64
N ASP A 115 -5.28 11.21 -17.88
CA ASP A 115 -6.62 11.37 -18.45
C ASP A 115 -7.38 10.02 -18.48
N HIS A 116 -6.67 8.92 -18.71
CA HIS A 116 -7.23 7.57 -18.63
C HIS A 116 -7.67 7.22 -17.20
N LEU A 117 -6.81 7.42 -16.21
CA LEU A 117 -7.13 7.17 -14.80
C LEU A 117 -8.23 8.12 -14.27
N ASP A 118 -8.26 9.36 -14.76
CA ASP A 118 -9.29 10.37 -14.46
C ASP A 118 -10.66 9.95 -15.01
N SER A 119 -10.69 9.50 -16.27
CA SER A 119 -11.92 9.00 -16.91
C SER A 119 -12.53 7.79 -16.19
N LEU A 120 -11.68 7.02 -15.50
CA LEU A 120 -12.10 5.86 -14.71
C LEU A 120 -12.45 6.22 -13.25
N GLY A 121 -12.20 7.47 -12.82
CA GLY A 121 -12.48 7.94 -11.46
C GLY A 121 -11.49 7.44 -10.40
N TYR A 122 -10.29 7.02 -10.81
CA TYR A 122 -9.25 6.53 -9.90
C TYR A 122 -8.34 7.63 -9.35
N ILE A 123 -8.59 8.91 -9.70
CA ILE A 123 -7.78 10.05 -9.28
C ILE A 123 -8.53 10.91 -8.27
N TRP A 124 -7.83 11.40 -7.25
CA TRP A 124 -8.31 12.50 -6.39
C TRP A 124 -8.01 13.85 -7.06
N HIS A 125 -9.02 14.71 -7.15
CA HIS A 125 -8.89 16.09 -7.62
C HIS A 125 -8.51 17.07 -6.51
#